data_AF-K1RPY7-F1
#
_entry.id   AF-K1RPY7-F1
#
_cell.length_a   1.000
_cell.length_b   1.000
_cell.length_c   1.000
_cell.angle_alpha   90.00
_cell.angle_beta   90.00
_cell.angle_gamma   90.00
#
_symmetry.space_group_name_H-M   'P 1'
#
loop_
_entity.id
_entity.type
_entity.pdbx_description
1 polymer ?
#
loop_
_entity_poly.entity_id
_entity_poly.type
_entity_poly.pdbx_seq_one_letter_code
_entity_poly.pdbx_strand_id
1 'polypeptide(L)'
;AMVEKMLDGTEVRLNVDYLADRENLNALAEKVVYTGPVDAYFGYRLGALQYRSVRFETEVLDTDNYQGNAVVNYTDAETPYTRIIEHKHFEFGTQPKTGHQPRVQR
;
A
#
# COMPACT_ATOMS: atom_id res chain seq x y z
N ALA A 1 7.67 -0.92 12.89
CA ALA A 1 7.49 -1.49 14.24
C ALA A 1 6.87 -2.90 14.25
N MET A 2 5.58 -3.10 13.91
CA MET A 2 4.95 -4.43 14.05
C MET A 2 5.56 -5.48 13.10
N VAL A 3 5.63 -5.17 11.80
CA VAL A 3 6.12 -6.10 10.76
C VAL A 3 7.59 -6.46 11.00
N GLU A 4 8.43 -5.50 11.41
CA GLU A 4 9.84 -5.75 11.74
C GLU A 4 9.97 -6.80 12.84
N LYS A 5 9.15 -6.73 13.90
CA LYS A 5 9.17 -7.73 14.98
C LYS A 5 8.71 -9.11 14.52
N MET A 6 7.75 -9.16 13.59
CA MET A 6 7.28 -10.44 13.03
C MET A 6 8.35 -11.12 12.16
N LEU A 7 9.25 -10.34 11.56
CA LEU A 7 10.30 -10.82 10.66
C LEU A 7 11.67 -10.93 11.35
N ASP A 8 11.76 -10.68 12.65
CA ASP A 8 13.02 -10.75 13.39
C ASP A 8 13.64 -12.16 13.31
N GLY A 9 14.94 -12.23 13.07
CA GLY A 9 15.67 -13.48 12.82
C GLY A 9 15.38 -14.16 11.48
N THR A 10 14.57 -13.56 10.59
CA THR A 10 14.29 -14.09 9.24
C THR A 10 15.10 -13.31 8.19
N GLU A 11 15.71 -14.01 7.22
CA GLU A 11 16.33 -13.35 6.07
C GLU A 11 15.27 -12.70 5.18
N VAL A 12 15.38 -11.39 4.94
CA VAL A 12 14.45 -10.63 4.10
C VAL A 12 15.20 -10.01 2.93
N ARG A 13 14.71 -10.28 1.71
CA ARG A 13 15.21 -9.66 0.46
C ARG A 13 14.14 -8.74 -0.10
N LEU A 14 14.44 -7.44 -0.17
CA LEU A 14 13.55 -6.41 -0.74
C LEU A 14 13.90 -6.15 -2.21
N ASN A 15 12.95 -5.58 -2.96
CA ASN A 15 13.11 -5.26 -4.39
C ASN A 15 13.45 -6.48 -5.27
N VAL A 16 12.96 -7.67 -4.89
CA VAL A 16 13.11 -8.91 -5.66
C VAL A 16 11.73 -9.35 -6.16
N ASP A 17 11.58 -9.50 -7.47
CA ASP A 17 10.42 -10.14 -8.07
C ASP A 17 10.61 -11.66 -8.07
N TYR A 18 9.83 -12.36 -7.25
CA TYR A 18 9.88 -13.82 -7.17
C TYR A 18 9.55 -14.50 -8.51
N LEU A 19 8.61 -13.97 -9.29
CA LEU A 19 8.22 -14.61 -10.55
C LEU A 19 9.30 -14.47 -11.62
N ALA A 20 10.11 -13.41 -11.57
CA ALA A 20 11.22 -13.19 -12.49
C ALA A 20 12.40 -14.16 -12.27
N ASP A 21 12.60 -14.65 -11.04
CA ASP A 21 13.71 -15.55 -10.67
C ASP A 21 13.23 -16.81 -9.94
N ARG A 22 12.05 -17.31 -10.34
CA ARG A 22 11.31 -18.34 -9.61
C ARG A 22 12.08 -19.65 -9.42
N GLU A 23 12.81 -20.09 -10.43
CA GLU A 23 13.52 -21.38 -10.39
C GLU A 23 14.65 -21.37 -9.35
N ASN A 24 15.47 -20.32 -9.35
CA ASN A 24 16.58 -20.18 -8.40
C ASN A 24 16.06 -20.00 -6.97
N LEU A 25 15.01 -19.20 -6.78
CA LEU A 25 14.41 -18.98 -5.46
C LEU A 25 13.72 -20.24 -4.92
N ASN A 26 13.09 -21.05 -5.79
CA ASN A 26 12.53 -22.34 -5.39
C ASN A 26 13.62 -23.31 -4.92
N ALA A 27 14.82 -23.27 -5.50
CA ALA A 27 15.91 -24.14 -5.11
C ALA A 27 16.42 -23.87 -3.67
N LEU A 28 16.09 -22.72 -3.08
CA LEU A 28 16.49 -22.34 -1.73
C LEU A 28 15.64 -22.96 -0.62
N ALA A 29 14.48 -23.54 -0.93
CA ALA A 29 13.55 -24.04 0.08
C ALA A 29 12.76 -25.26 -0.39
N GLU A 30 12.43 -26.17 0.54
CA GLU A 30 11.60 -27.34 0.24
C GLU A 30 10.14 -26.98 -0.08
N LYS A 31 9.66 -25.84 0.45
CA LYS A 31 8.28 -25.39 0.31
C LYS A 31 8.23 -23.88 0.08
N VAL A 32 7.23 -23.47 -0.68
CA VAL A 32 6.97 -22.06 -0.99
C VAL A 32 5.59 -21.67 -0.49
N VAL A 33 5.53 -20.61 0.32
CA VAL A 33 4.29 -19.91 0.65
C VAL A 33 4.24 -18.66 -0.21
N TYR A 34 3.40 -18.66 -1.24
CA TYR A 34 3.30 -17.56 -2.20
C TYR A 34 2.07 -16.68 -1.89
N THR A 35 2.29 -15.38 -1.71
CA THR A 35 1.25 -14.40 -1.35
C THR A 35 1.01 -13.34 -2.44
N GLY A 36 1.61 -13.51 -3.61
CA GLY A 36 1.37 -12.65 -4.77
C GLY A 36 0.12 -13.06 -5.58
N PRO A 37 -0.14 -12.42 -6.74
CA PRO A 37 -1.29 -12.72 -7.58
C PRO A 37 -1.26 -14.15 -8.13
N VAL A 38 -2.32 -14.93 -7.87
CA VAL A 38 -2.39 -16.35 -8.24
C VAL A 38 -2.49 -16.57 -9.76
N ASP A 39 -3.16 -15.68 -10.46
CA ASP A 39 -3.22 -15.66 -11.92
C ASP A 39 -1.84 -15.44 -12.54
N ALA A 40 -1.06 -14.48 -12.02
CA ALA A 40 0.32 -14.25 -12.42
C ALA A 40 1.22 -15.48 -12.15
N TYR A 41 1.04 -16.15 -11.01
CA TYR A 41 1.78 -17.36 -10.66
C TYR A 41 1.61 -18.49 -11.68
N PHE A 42 0.45 -18.58 -12.32
CA PHE A 42 0.15 -19.53 -13.39
C PHE A 42 0.27 -18.90 -14.79
N GLY A 43 1.01 -17.80 -14.93
CA GLY A 43 1.31 -17.16 -16.21
C GLY A 43 0.06 -16.63 -16.92
N TYR A 44 -0.95 -16.19 -16.17
CA TYR A 44 -2.24 -15.71 -16.67
C TYR A 44 -2.92 -16.68 -17.65
N ARG A 45 -2.69 -17.99 -17.51
CA ARG A 45 -3.17 -19.01 -18.46
C ARG A 45 -4.69 -19.09 -18.66
N LEU A 46 -5.46 -18.55 -17.70
CA LEU A 46 -6.94 -18.45 -17.77
C LEU A 46 -7.41 -16.99 -17.89
N GLY A 47 -6.53 -16.08 -18.27
CA GLY A 47 -6.74 -14.64 -18.22
C GLY A 47 -6.29 -14.02 -16.89
N ALA A 48 -6.25 -12.69 -16.87
CA ALA A 48 -5.96 -11.89 -15.68
C ALA A 48 -7.23 -11.63 -14.86
N LEU A 49 -7.13 -11.75 -13.54
CA LEU A 49 -8.19 -11.38 -12.62
C LEU A 49 -8.37 -9.86 -12.61
N GLN A 50 -9.62 -9.41 -12.70
CA GLN A 50 -9.92 -7.98 -12.70
C GLN A 50 -9.82 -7.42 -11.28
N TYR A 51 -9.07 -6.33 -11.14
CA TYR A 51 -8.96 -5.55 -9.91
C TYR A 51 -9.34 -4.10 -10.15
N ARG A 52 -9.73 -3.41 -9.08
CA ARG A 52 -9.73 -1.95 -9.03
C ARG A 52 -8.45 -1.49 -8.36
N SER A 53 -7.80 -0.50 -8.96
CA SER A 53 -6.66 0.16 -8.36
C SER A 53 -7.11 1.39 -7.57
N VAL A 54 -6.16 1.99 -6.86
CA VAL A 54 -6.24 3.34 -6.33
C VAL A 54 -4.90 4.01 -6.56
N ARG A 55 -4.91 5.33 -6.78
CA ARG A 55 -3.70 6.14 -6.85
C ARG A 55 -3.70 7.15 -5.70
N PHE A 56 -2.55 7.35 -5.10
CA PHE A 56 -2.35 8.30 -4.01
C PHE A 56 -1.53 9.49 -4.51
N GLU A 57 -2.03 10.70 -4.29
CA GLU A 57 -1.26 11.94 -4.46
C GLU A 57 -1.02 12.57 -3.10
N THR A 58 0.25 12.65 -2.69
CA THR A 58 0.62 13.10 -1.35
C THR A 58 1.09 14.56 -1.37
N GLU A 59 0.45 15.39 -0.55
CA GLU A 59 0.89 16.77 -0.30
C GLU A 59 1.29 16.99 1.19
N VAL A 60 2.13 18.00 1.42
CA VAL A 60 2.51 18.49 2.75
C VAL A 60 2.07 19.95 2.85
N LEU A 61 1.25 20.26 3.84
CA LEU A 61 0.73 21.61 4.04
C LEU A 61 1.30 22.24 5.31
N ASP A 62 1.56 23.55 5.24
CA ASP A 62 1.97 24.37 6.38
C ASP A 62 0.75 24.80 7.22
N THR A 63 0.04 23.79 7.73
CA THR A 63 -1.09 23.94 8.63
C THR A 63 -1.06 22.78 9.62
N ASP A 64 -1.56 23.02 10.83
CA ASP A 64 -1.63 22.05 11.91
C ASP A 64 -2.86 21.14 11.81
N ASN A 65 -3.91 21.57 11.10
CA ASN A 65 -5.14 20.80 10.93
C ASN A 65 -5.84 21.16 9.62
N TYR A 66 -5.83 20.24 8.66
CA TYR A 66 -6.42 20.50 7.34
C TYR A 66 -7.92 20.19 7.29
N GLN A 67 -8.34 19.02 7.80
CA GLN A 67 -9.74 18.56 7.67
C GLN A 67 -10.36 18.10 8.99
N GLY A 68 -9.61 18.08 10.10
CA GLY A 68 -10.12 17.76 11.43
C GLY A 68 -10.50 16.30 11.66
N ASN A 69 -10.17 15.40 10.72
CA ASN A 69 -10.45 13.97 10.83
C ASN A 69 -9.47 13.14 10.00
N ALA A 70 -9.22 11.89 10.40
CA ALA A 70 -8.25 11.02 9.73
C ALA A 70 -8.66 10.67 8.30
N VAL A 71 -9.96 10.51 8.02
CA VAL A 71 -10.47 10.18 6.69
C VAL A 71 -11.75 10.96 6.42
N VAL A 72 -11.79 11.68 5.30
CA VAL A 72 -13.00 12.34 4.80
C VAL A 72 -13.36 11.76 3.43
N ASN A 73 -14.61 11.31 3.29
CA ASN A 73 -15.15 10.79 2.03
C ASN A 73 -15.75 11.92 1.19
N TYR A 74 -15.43 11.95 -0.10
CA TYR A 74 -16.06 12.81 -1.09
C TYR A 74 -16.97 11.93 -1.93
N THR A 75 -18.27 12.22 -1.91
CA THR A 75 -19.34 11.33 -2.42
C THR A 75 -20.11 11.94 -3.58
N ASP A 76 -19.85 13.19 -3.91
CA ASP A 76 -20.30 13.83 -5.13
C ASP A 76 -19.51 13.31 -6.34
N ALA A 77 -20.10 13.44 -7.52
CA ALA A 77 -19.50 12.97 -8.77
C ALA A 77 -18.47 13.96 -9.37
N GLU A 78 -18.52 15.23 -8.96
CA GLU A 78 -17.68 16.30 -9.51
C GLU A 78 -16.25 16.27 -8.92
N THR A 79 -16.11 15.74 -7.70
CA THR A 79 -14.80 15.62 -7.04
C THR A 79 -13.98 14.47 -7.64
N PRO A 80 -12.74 14.73 -8.12
CA PRO A 80 -11.94 13.74 -8.86
C PRO A 80 -11.27 12.66 -7.97
N TYR A 81 -11.35 12.79 -6.65
CA TYR A 81 -10.83 11.83 -5.68
C TYR A 81 -11.94 11.37 -4.74
N THR A 82 -11.79 10.16 -4.21
CA THR A 82 -12.82 9.55 -3.35
C THR A 82 -12.68 9.92 -1.89
N ARG A 83 -11.44 10.17 -1.44
CA ARG A 83 -11.11 10.45 -0.04
C ARG A 83 -9.88 11.34 0.07
N ILE A 84 -9.81 12.08 1.16
CA ILE A 84 -8.57 12.66 1.68
C ILE A 84 -8.28 12.01 3.03
N ILE A 85 -7.02 11.62 3.23
CA ILE A 85 -6.54 11.02 4.48
C ILE A 85 -5.61 12.03 5.16
N GLU A 86 -5.86 12.37 6.43
CA GLU A 86 -4.97 13.22 7.23
C GLU A 86 -4.32 12.35 8.32
N HIS A 87 -3.10 11.88 8.04
CA HIS A 87 -2.50 10.78 8.81
C HIS A 87 -2.28 11.10 10.30
N LYS A 88 -2.02 12.36 10.65
CA LYS A 88 -1.75 12.77 12.04
C LYS A 88 -2.89 12.42 13.00
N HIS A 89 -4.13 12.39 12.52
CA HIS A 89 -5.30 12.08 13.34
C HIS A 89 -5.41 10.59 13.69
N PHE A 90 -4.64 9.68 13.07
CA PHE A 90 -4.60 8.28 13.49
C PHE A 90 -3.89 8.05 14.83
N GLU A 91 -2.94 8.90 15.18
CA GLU A 91 -2.14 8.80 16.41
C GLU A 91 -2.24 10.07 17.30
N PHE A 92 -3.24 10.92 17.05
CA PHE A 92 -3.45 12.19 17.77
C PHE A 92 -2.24 13.15 17.74
N GLY A 93 -1.51 13.17 16.61
CA GLY A 93 -0.29 13.98 16.46
C GLY A 93 -0.54 15.49 16.45
N THR A 94 0.26 16.23 17.21
CA THR A 94 0.15 17.70 17.38
C THR A 94 1.20 18.48 16.57
N GLN A 95 1.85 17.85 15.59
CA GLN A 95 2.90 18.50 14.81
C GLN A 95 2.39 19.75 14.05
N PRO A 96 3.18 20.85 13.97
CA PRO A 96 2.76 22.14 13.39
C PRO A 96 2.53 22.09 11.87
N LYS A 97 3.05 21.05 11.20
CA LYS A 97 2.80 20.76 9.79
C LYS A 97 2.01 19.47 9.65
N THR A 98 1.09 19.42 8.70
CA THR A 98 0.40 18.18 8.33
C THR A 98 1.18 17.49 7.21
N GLY A 99 1.90 16.44 7.59
CA GLY A 99 2.53 15.49 6.67
C GLY A 99 1.57 14.34 6.35
N HIS A 100 1.39 14.09 5.07
CA HIS A 100 0.58 13.03 4.44
C HIS A 100 -0.90 13.38 4.29
N GLN A 101 -1.18 14.00 3.14
CA GLN A 101 -2.51 14.13 2.55
C GLN A 101 -2.59 13.34 1.24
N PRO A 102 -2.77 12.00 1.27
CA PRO A 102 -3.11 11.26 0.08
C PRO A 102 -4.52 11.65 -0.39
N ARG A 103 -4.62 12.32 -1.53
CA ARG A 103 -5.86 12.27 -2.32
C ARG A 103 -5.93 10.89 -2.94
N VAL A 104 -6.99 10.14 -2.61
CA VAL A 104 -7.20 8.79 -3.13
C VAL A 104 -7.99 8.89 -4.43
N GLN A 105 -7.29 8.86 -5.55
CA GLN A 105 -7.86 8.78 -6.89
C GLN A 105 -8.27 7.33 -7.21
N ARG A 106 -9.30 7.17 -8.04
CA ARG A 106 -9.67 5.87 -8.63
C ARG A 106 -8.75 5.51 -9.79
#